data_AF-A0A3P6FCP7-F1
#
_entry.id   AF-A0A3P6FCP7-F1
#
_cell.length_a   1.000
_cell.length_b   1.000
_cell.length_c   1.000
_cell.angle_alpha   90.00
_cell.angle_beta   90.00
_cell.angle_gamma   90.00
#
_symmetry.space_group_name_H-M   'P 1'
#
loop_
_entity.id
_entity.type
_entity.pdbx_description
1 polymer ?
#
loop_
_entity_poly.entity_id
_entity_poly.type
_entity_poly.pdbx_seq_one_letter_code
_entity_poly.pdbx_strand_id
1 'polypeptide(L)'
;MDLKKSMEKQNDVVVRLAKHVIATVAAGYNLVFSPTPVNVLLSIIAAGSSSVSKEQILSFLNSPSTDHLNGILSEIVSVALADGGETSALRLSAANGVWIDKSISLKPSFKVILENSYKATCREVDFASKPAEVIDEVNTWAGIHTNGLIEQILSHGFTETIRESTLIFANAVYFKGAWREKFDTKLTKDRDFHLLNGTSVKVPFMTNT
;
A
#
# COMPACT_ATOMS: atom_id res chain seq x y z
N MET A 1 -21.61 13.63 2.66
CA MET A 1 -21.65 12.37 3.44
C MET A 1 -20.73 12.56 4.63
N ASP A 2 -21.14 12.19 5.84
CA ASP A 2 -20.28 12.28 7.03
C ASP A 2 -19.03 11.40 6.83
N LEU A 3 -17.84 11.96 7.03
CA LEU A 3 -16.55 11.31 6.77
C LEU A 3 -16.44 9.98 7.51
N LYS A 4 -16.95 9.91 8.74
CA LYS A 4 -16.96 8.69 9.56
C LYS A 4 -17.79 7.58 8.91
N LYS A 5 -18.98 7.91 8.39
CA LYS A 5 -19.83 6.96 7.65
C LYS A 5 -19.19 6.53 6.33
N SER A 6 -18.44 7.41 5.69
CA SER A 6 -17.67 7.08 4.49
C SER A 6 -16.55 6.07 4.79
N MET A 7 -15.83 6.25 5.91
CA MET A 7 -14.79 5.32 6.35
C MET A 7 -15.36 3.94 6.73
N GLU A 8 -16.51 3.90 7.41
CA GLU A 8 -17.20 2.64 7.74
C GLU A 8 -17.55 1.84 6.48
N LYS A 9 -18.08 2.49 5.43
CA LYS A 9 -18.38 1.83 4.15
C LYS A 9 -17.15 1.34 3.40
N GLN A 10 -15.99 1.98 3.59
CA GLN A 10 -14.74 1.51 3.00
C GLN A 10 -14.22 0.25 3.71
N ASN A 11 -14.51 0.05 4.99
CA ASN A 11 -14.11 -1.17 5.72
C ASN A 11 -14.74 -2.45 5.14
N ASP A 12 -15.98 -2.37 4.63
CA ASP A 12 -16.62 -3.51 3.97
C ASP A 12 -15.87 -3.94 2.69
N VAL A 13 -15.39 -2.96 1.92
CA VAL A 13 -14.57 -3.17 0.71
C VAL A 13 -13.24 -3.82 1.10
N VAL A 14 -12.62 -3.31 2.18
CA VAL A 14 -11.38 -3.85 2.74
C VAL A 14 -11.53 -5.32 3.13
N VAL A 15 -12.60 -5.68 3.85
CA VAL A 15 -12.84 -7.07 4.26
C VAL A 15 -13.06 -7.98 3.05
N ARG A 16 -13.78 -7.51 2.03
CA ARG A 16 -13.97 -8.26 0.78
C ARG A 16 -12.64 -8.50 0.04
N LEU A 17 -11.79 -7.48 -0.05
CA LEU A 17 -10.45 -7.60 -0.64
C LEU A 17 -9.58 -8.56 0.17
N ALA A 18 -9.56 -8.41 1.51
CA ALA A 18 -8.82 -9.29 2.42
C ALA A 18 -9.17 -10.76 2.20
N LYS A 19 -10.47 -11.07 2.11
CA LYS A 19 -10.94 -12.45 1.86
C LYS A 19 -10.40 -13.02 0.55
N HIS A 20 -10.39 -12.23 -0.52
CA HIS A 20 -9.84 -12.68 -1.80
C HIS A 20 -8.33 -12.90 -1.72
N VAL A 21 -7.57 -11.96 -1.13
CA VAL A 21 -6.11 -12.11 -0.97
C VAL A 21 -5.76 -13.31 -0.08
N ILE A 22 -6.47 -13.50 1.04
CA ILE A 22 -6.25 -14.65 1.92
C ILE A 22 -6.51 -15.95 1.15
N ALA A 23 -7.61 -16.03 0.39
CA ALA A 23 -7.97 -17.21 -0.37
C ALA A 23 -6.98 -17.55 -1.49
N THR A 24 -6.29 -16.55 -2.06
CA THR A 24 -5.35 -16.77 -3.17
C THR A 24 -3.91 -16.93 -2.73
N VAL A 25 -3.49 -16.31 -1.63
CA VAL A 25 -2.05 -16.20 -1.27
C VAL A 25 -1.71 -16.83 0.08
N ALA A 26 -2.62 -16.85 1.05
CA ALA A 26 -2.28 -17.16 2.44
C ALA A 26 -2.18 -18.66 2.76
N ALA A 27 -1.93 -19.53 1.77
CA ALA A 27 -1.97 -21.00 1.80
C ALA A 27 -1.15 -21.69 2.94
N GLY A 28 -1.53 -21.47 4.20
CA GLY A 28 -0.74 -21.85 5.38
C GLY A 28 0.38 -20.86 5.75
N TYR A 29 0.49 -19.71 5.08
CA TYR A 29 1.53 -18.71 5.33
C TYR A 29 0.98 -17.49 6.08
N ASN A 30 1.85 -16.83 6.86
CA ASN A 30 1.53 -15.54 7.45
C ASN A 30 1.30 -14.51 6.34
N LEU A 31 0.22 -13.74 6.45
CA LEU A 31 -0.12 -12.66 5.53
C LEU A 31 -0.30 -11.36 6.30
N VAL A 32 0.36 -10.32 5.82
CA VAL A 32 0.08 -8.93 6.20
C VAL A 32 -0.11 -8.15 4.91
N PHE A 33 -1.17 -7.35 4.84
CA PHE A 33 -1.38 -6.44 3.73
C PHE A 33 -2.10 -5.18 4.22
N SER A 34 -1.81 -4.05 3.60
CA SER A 34 -2.51 -2.80 3.86
C SER A 34 -3.51 -2.54 2.72
N PRO A 35 -4.82 -2.53 3.01
CA PRO A 35 -5.85 -2.23 2.01
C PRO A 35 -5.83 -0.77 1.54
N THR A 36 -5.40 0.14 2.42
CA THR A 36 -5.39 1.59 2.19
C THR A 36 -4.63 1.99 0.92
N PRO A 37 -3.38 1.54 0.70
CA PRO A 37 -2.68 1.60 -0.58
C PRO A 37 -3.50 1.27 -1.82
N VAL A 38 -4.24 0.16 -1.78
CA VAL A 38 -5.01 -0.30 -2.93
C VAL A 38 -6.13 0.69 -3.24
N ASN A 39 -6.79 1.21 -2.20
CA ASN A 39 -7.81 2.25 -2.36
C ASN A 39 -7.22 3.56 -2.90
N VAL A 40 -6.00 3.94 -2.47
CA VAL A 40 -5.29 5.11 -3.01
C VAL A 40 -5.04 4.94 -4.51
N LEU A 41 -4.48 3.80 -4.91
CA LEU A 41 -4.18 3.52 -6.32
C LEU A 41 -5.45 3.47 -7.18
N LEU A 42 -6.50 2.82 -6.69
CA LEU A 42 -7.81 2.83 -7.37
C LEU A 42 -8.37 4.25 -7.50
N SER A 43 -8.18 5.12 -6.50
CA SER A 43 -8.60 6.52 -6.57
C SER A 43 -7.81 7.29 -7.63
N ILE A 44 -6.49 7.08 -7.72
CA ILE A 44 -5.64 7.64 -8.78
C ILE A 44 -6.14 7.20 -10.16
N ILE A 45 -6.42 5.91 -10.33
CA ILE A 45 -6.94 5.36 -11.58
C ILE A 45 -8.31 5.98 -11.90
N ALA A 46 -9.20 6.11 -10.91
CA ALA A 46 -10.51 6.74 -11.08
C ALA A 46 -10.38 8.20 -11.54
N ALA A 47 -9.40 8.95 -11.01
CA ALA A 47 -9.12 10.33 -11.40
C ALA A 47 -8.58 10.46 -12.83
N GLY A 48 -7.84 9.45 -13.32
CA GLY A 48 -7.32 9.40 -14.69
C GLY A 48 -8.28 8.77 -15.72
N SER A 49 -9.35 8.11 -15.26
CA SER A 49 -10.31 7.39 -16.10
C SER A 49 -11.55 8.20 -16.46
N SER A 50 -12.30 7.75 -17.46
CA SER A 50 -13.56 8.37 -17.92
C SER A 50 -14.73 7.38 -17.92
N SER A 51 -15.95 7.92 -17.81
CA SER A 51 -17.21 7.20 -18.05
C SER A 51 -17.31 5.91 -17.19
N VAL A 52 -17.59 4.77 -17.82
CA VAL A 52 -17.87 3.49 -17.15
C VAL A 52 -16.76 3.03 -16.21
N SER A 53 -15.48 3.14 -16.60
CA SER A 53 -14.36 2.71 -15.74
C SER A 53 -14.30 3.51 -14.44
N LYS A 54 -14.54 4.83 -14.53
CA LYS A 54 -14.59 5.71 -13.36
C LYS A 54 -15.73 5.30 -12.44
N GLU A 55 -16.92 5.07 -12.99
CA GLU A 55 -18.11 4.70 -12.22
C GLU A 55 -17.96 3.34 -11.53
N GLN A 56 -17.36 2.36 -12.19
CA GLN A 56 -17.09 1.05 -11.60
C GLN A 56 -16.15 1.15 -10.39
N ILE A 57 -15.08 1.94 -10.50
CA ILE A 57 -14.13 2.13 -9.40
C ILE A 57 -14.79 2.90 -8.25
N LEU A 58 -15.54 3.96 -8.54
CA LEU A 58 -16.27 4.73 -7.52
C LEU A 58 -17.29 3.86 -6.78
N SER A 59 -18.03 3.02 -7.52
CA SER A 59 -18.96 2.05 -6.94
C SER A 59 -18.25 1.03 -6.06
N PHE A 60 -17.12 0.47 -6.54
CA PHE A 60 -16.32 -0.47 -5.76
C PHE A 60 -15.81 0.14 -4.46
N LEU A 61 -15.34 1.40 -4.49
CA LEU A 61 -14.85 2.12 -3.33
C LEU A 61 -15.96 2.74 -2.47
N ASN A 62 -17.24 2.48 -2.79
CA ASN A 62 -18.41 3.06 -2.12
C ASN A 62 -18.35 4.60 -2.01
N SER A 63 -17.83 5.27 -3.04
CA SER A 63 -17.66 6.73 -3.06
C SER A 63 -18.52 7.41 -4.12
N PRO A 64 -19.17 8.55 -3.82
CA PRO A 64 -19.97 9.30 -4.79
C PRO A 64 -19.13 10.04 -5.84
N SER A 65 -17.85 10.34 -5.58
CA SER A 65 -16.99 11.07 -6.51
C SER A 65 -15.50 10.86 -6.24
N THR A 66 -14.67 11.26 -7.21
CA THR A 66 -13.21 11.29 -7.07
C THR A 66 -12.77 12.36 -6.07
N ASP A 67 -13.45 13.49 -6.00
CA ASP A 67 -13.12 14.55 -5.03
C ASP A 67 -13.37 14.09 -3.60
N HIS A 68 -14.43 13.31 -3.38
CA HIS A 68 -14.70 12.69 -2.09
C HIS A 68 -13.63 11.67 -1.70
N LEU A 69 -13.13 10.86 -2.65
CA LEU A 69 -11.99 9.97 -2.40
C LEU A 69 -10.73 10.73 -2.04
N ASN A 70 -10.44 11.81 -2.78
CA ASN A 70 -9.25 12.63 -2.56
C ASN A 70 -9.29 13.32 -1.19
N GLY A 71 -10.47 13.75 -0.73
CA GLY A 71 -10.66 14.28 0.61
C GLY A 71 -10.33 13.26 1.70
N ILE A 72 -10.87 12.04 1.60
CA ILE A 72 -10.58 10.94 2.55
C ILE A 72 -9.08 10.62 2.54
N LEU A 73 -8.49 10.50 1.36
CA LEU A 73 -7.09 10.16 1.22
C LEU A 73 -6.16 11.24 1.76
N SER A 74 -6.51 12.52 1.58
CA SER A 74 -5.75 13.63 2.16
C SER A 74 -5.71 13.57 3.68
N GLU A 75 -6.78 13.13 4.35
CA GLU A 75 -6.81 12.92 5.80
C GLU A 75 -5.99 11.70 6.23
N ILE A 76 -6.10 10.59 5.50
CA ILE A 76 -5.31 9.40 5.79
C ILE A 76 -3.82 9.70 5.61
N VAL A 77 -3.45 10.40 4.54
CA VAL A 77 -2.08 10.81 4.25
C VAL A 77 -1.59 11.82 5.29
N SER A 78 -2.40 12.77 5.74
CA SER A 78 -1.97 13.71 6.79
C SER A 78 -1.70 13.01 8.12
N VAL A 79 -2.50 12.00 8.49
CA VAL A 79 -2.24 11.15 9.66
C VAL A 79 -1.00 10.28 9.45
N ALA A 80 -0.81 9.72 8.25
CA ALA A 80 0.33 8.88 7.92
C ALA A 80 1.66 9.65 7.86
N LEU A 81 1.62 10.91 7.41
CA LEU A 81 2.77 11.81 7.33
C LEU A 81 3.02 12.60 8.61
N ALA A 82 2.15 12.51 9.63
CA ALA A 82 2.38 13.09 10.95
C ALA A 82 3.45 12.32 11.77
N ASP A 83 4.35 11.61 11.08
CA ASP A 83 5.43 10.82 11.65
C ASP A 83 6.22 11.67 12.65
N GLY A 84 6.28 11.23 13.90
CA GLY A 84 6.87 12.00 15.01
C GLY A 84 8.41 12.02 15.01
N GLY A 85 9.04 11.63 13.89
CA GLY A 85 10.48 11.49 13.73
C GLY A 85 11.06 10.21 14.34
N GLU A 86 12.40 10.11 14.33
CA GLU A 86 13.13 8.91 14.79
C GLU A 86 12.83 8.52 16.24
N THR A 87 12.47 9.46 17.10
CA THR A 87 12.16 9.20 18.52
C THR A 87 10.70 8.90 18.79
N SER A 88 9.84 8.91 17.76
CA SER A 88 8.41 8.69 17.93
C SER A 88 8.09 7.26 18.37
N ALA A 89 7.12 7.16 19.28
CA ALA A 89 6.49 5.89 19.63
C ALA A 89 5.71 5.27 18.45
N LEU A 90 5.37 6.05 17.43
CA LEU A 90 4.74 5.57 16.20
C LEU A 90 5.56 6.06 15.01
N ARG A 91 6.07 5.11 14.22
CA ARG A 91 6.65 5.35 12.92
C ARG A 91 5.72 4.82 11.84
N LEU A 92 5.30 5.68 10.95
CA LEU A 92 4.46 5.35 9.81
C LEU A 92 5.05 6.04 8.58
N SER A 93 5.39 5.24 7.57
CA SER A 93 5.76 5.77 6.26
C SER A 93 4.85 5.16 5.21
N ALA A 94 4.39 5.99 4.28
CA ALA A 94 3.60 5.57 3.14
C ALA A 94 4.04 6.35 1.92
N ALA A 95 4.24 5.65 0.80
CA ALA A 95 4.61 6.28 -0.45
C ALA A 95 3.85 5.67 -1.63
N ASN A 96 3.54 6.54 -2.59
CA ASN A 96 2.85 6.19 -3.83
C ASN A 96 3.75 6.58 -5.01
N GLY A 97 3.84 5.71 -6.01
CA GLY A 97 4.64 5.93 -7.19
C GLY A 97 3.91 5.48 -8.45
N VAL A 98 4.11 6.23 -9.53
CA VAL A 98 3.55 5.98 -10.86
C VAL A 98 4.68 6.08 -11.88
N TRP A 99 4.90 4.99 -12.61
CA TRP A 99 5.86 4.91 -13.70
C TRP A 99 5.10 4.71 -15.01
N ILE A 100 5.32 5.59 -15.97
CA ILE A 100 4.63 5.58 -17.26
C ILE A 100 5.66 5.35 -18.36
N ASP A 101 5.29 4.58 -19.38
CA ASP A 101 6.15 4.41 -20.54
C ASP A 101 6.41 5.76 -21.21
N LYS A 102 7.66 5.99 -21.62
CA LYS A 102 8.10 7.21 -22.31
C LYS A 102 7.36 7.47 -23.62
N SER A 103 6.72 6.47 -24.22
CA SER A 103 5.88 6.64 -25.41
C SER A 103 4.54 7.34 -25.11
N ILE A 104 4.16 7.49 -23.82
CA ILE A 104 2.90 8.09 -23.40
C ILE A 104 3.13 9.39 -22.64
N SER A 105 2.46 10.44 -23.09
CA SER A 105 2.41 11.73 -22.39
C SER A 105 1.14 11.84 -21.54
N LEU A 106 1.30 11.96 -20.22
CA LEU A 106 0.19 12.29 -19.33
C LEU A 106 -0.25 13.74 -19.48
N LYS A 107 -1.57 13.97 -19.34
CA LYS A 107 -2.13 15.33 -19.28
C LYS A 107 -1.51 16.12 -18.12
N PRO A 108 -1.09 17.38 -18.32
CA PRO A 108 -0.52 18.20 -17.25
C PRO A 108 -1.42 18.30 -16.00
N SER A 109 -2.73 18.41 -16.19
CA SER A 109 -3.70 18.44 -15.09
C SER A 109 -3.70 17.16 -14.25
N PHE A 110 -3.44 16.00 -14.87
CA PHE A 110 -3.35 14.74 -14.13
C PHE A 110 -2.04 14.64 -13.34
N LYS A 111 -0.91 15.11 -13.90
CA LYS A 111 0.37 15.20 -13.17
C LYS A 111 0.22 16.05 -11.89
N VAL A 112 -0.48 17.19 -11.98
CA VAL A 112 -0.77 18.06 -10.83
C VAL A 112 -1.59 17.35 -9.75
N ILE A 113 -2.58 16.53 -10.13
CA ILE A 113 -3.38 15.76 -9.18
C ILE A 113 -2.53 14.68 -8.48
N LEU A 114 -1.69 13.96 -9.23
CA LEU A 114 -0.77 12.96 -8.67
C LEU A 114 0.14 13.57 -7.59
N GLU A 115 0.75 14.71 -7.90
CA GLU A 115 1.68 15.39 -6.99
C GLU A 115 0.95 16.00 -5.78
N ASN A 116 -0.13 16.74 -6.00
CA ASN A 116 -0.75 17.53 -4.93
C ASN A 116 -1.68 16.72 -4.04
N SER A 117 -2.56 15.90 -4.63
CA SER A 117 -3.60 15.16 -3.90
C SER A 117 -3.11 13.83 -3.37
N TYR A 118 -2.24 13.13 -4.12
CA TYR A 118 -1.81 11.78 -3.76
C TYR A 118 -0.36 11.71 -3.26
N LYS A 119 0.37 12.83 -3.30
CA LYS A 119 1.81 12.90 -2.98
C LYS A 119 2.60 11.81 -3.72
N ALA A 120 2.17 11.50 -4.94
CA ALA A 120 2.71 10.40 -5.72
C ALA A 120 3.93 10.86 -6.52
N THR A 121 5.00 10.06 -6.47
CA THR A 121 6.12 10.21 -7.41
C THR A 121 5.64 9.84 -8.81
N CYS A 122 5.93 10.67 -9.81
CA CYS A 122 5.63 10.38 -11.21
C CYS A 122 6.93 10.34 -12.02
N ARG A 123 7.16 9.25 -12.75
CA ARG A 123 8.35 9.03 -13.58
C ARG A 123 7.98 8.52 -14.96
N GLU A 124 8.72 8.97 -15.96
CA GLU A 124 8.65 8.47 -17.33
C GLU A 124 9.84 7.53 -17.54
N VAL A 125 9.59 6.30 -18.01
CA VAL A 125 10.59 5.23 -18.10
C VAL A 125 10.51 4.45 -19.41
N ASP A 126 11.54 3.67 -19.71
CA ASP A 126 11.61 2.82 -20.91
C ASP A 126 11.34 1.36 -20.54
N PHE A 127 10.06 0.98 -20.50
CA PHE A 127 9.69 -0.40 -20.17
C PHE A 127 10.19 -1.38 -21.23
N ALA A 128 10.01 -1.05 -22.51
CA ALA A 128 10.31 -1.96 -23.61
C ALA A 128 11.80 -2.32 -23.72
N SER A 129 12.68 -1.33 -23.57
CA SER A 129 14.12 -1.51 -23.80
C SER A 129 14.90 -1.75 -22.51
N LYS A 130 14.42 -1.24 -21.36
CA LYS A 130 15.15 -1.22 -20.09
C LYS A 130 14.32 -1.76 -18.91
N PRO A 131 13.58 -2.88 -19.03
CA PRO A 131 12.68 -3.34 -17.96
C PRO A 131 13.41 -3.66 -16.64
N ALA A 132 14.64 -4.19 -16.71
CA ALA A 132 15.44 -4.45 -15.51
C ALA A 132 15.84 -3.16 -14.77
N GLU A 133 16.24 -2.12 -15.50
CA GLU A 133 16.55 -0.81 -14.89
C GLU A 133 15.31 -0.20 -14.22
N VAL A 134 14.12 -0.40 -14.81
CA VAL A 134 12.88 0.08 -14.21
C VAL A 134 12.56 -0.67 -12.90
N ILE A 135 12.78 -1.99 -12.87
CA ILE A 135 12.64 -2.77 -11.62
C ILE A 135 13.58 -2.23 -10.54
N ASP A 136 14.84 -1.98 -10.88
CA ASP A 136 15.83 -1.42 -9.95
C ASP A 136 15.44 -0.02 -9.45
N GLU A 137 14.92 0.82 -10.35
CA GLU A 137 14.44 2.16 -10.00
C GLU A 137 13.27 2.09 -9.01
N VAL A 138 12.26 1.24 -9.28
CA VAL A 138 11.10 1.07 -8.39
C VAL A 138 11.51 0.53 -7.02
N ASN A 139 12.42 -0.44 -6.97
CA ASN A 139 12.94 -1.01 -5.73
C ASN A 139 13.77 0.01 -4.93
N THR A 140 14.63 0.77 -5.62
CA THR A 140 15.40 1.86 -4.99
C THR A 140 14.48 2.93 -4.42
N TRP A 141 13.45 3.32 -5.18
CA TRP A 141 12.43 4.25 -4.72
C TRP A 141 11.72 3.73 -3.47
N ALA A 142 11.33 2.45 -3.45
CA ALA A 142 10.67 1.83 -2.30
C ALA A 142 11.58 1.83 -1.06
N GLY A 143 12.85 1.47 -1.23
CA GLY A 143 13.85 1.47 -0.17
C GLY A 143 14.01 2.85 0.45
N ILE A 144 14.17 3.89 -0.38
CA ILE A 144 14.28 5.28 0.10
C ILE A 144 13.03 5.67 0.90
N HIS A 145 11.84 5.41 0.39
CA HIS A 145 10.59 5.85 1.02
C HIS A 145 10.17 5.02 2.23
N THR A 146 10.84 3.89 2.48
CA THR A 146 10.56 3.02 3.63
C THR A 146 11.74 2.94 4.60
N ASN A 147 12.69 3.87 4.51
CA ASN A 147 13.89 3.91 5.35
C ASN A 147 14.71 2.61 5.28
N GLY A 148 14.78 2.00 4.09
CA GLY A 148 15.50 0.76 3.82
C GLY A 148 14.78 -0.51 4.27
N LEU A 149 13.50 -0.45 4.64
CA LEU A 149 12.79 -1.61 5.21
C LEU A 149 12.03 -2.44 4.17
N ILE A 150 11.67 -1.82 3.04
CA ILE A 150 11.12 -2.51 1.87
C ILE A 150 12.11 -2.32 0.73
N GLU A 151 13.03 -3.27 0.60
CA GLU A 151 14.11 -3.22 -0.40
C GLU A 151 13.67 -3.76 -1.77
N GLN A 152 12.65 -4.62 -1.81
CA GLN A 152 12.22 -5.29 -3.04
C GLN A 152 10.69 -5.41 -3.12
N ILE A 153 10.07 -4.56 -3.96
CA ILE A 153 8.65 -4.64 -4.33
C ILE A 153 8.46 -5.43 -5.62
N LEU A 154 9.38 -5.27 -6.58
CA LEU A 154 9.37 -5.97 -7.85
C LEU A 154 10.53 -6.97 -7.91
N SER A 155 10.21 -8.22 -8.23
CA SER A 155 11.21 -9.25 -8.52
C SER A 155 11.68 -9.13 -9.97
N HIS A 156 12.98 -9.37 -10.23
CA HIS A 156 13.51 -9.51 -11.58
C HIS A 156 12.88 -10.67 -12.37
N GLY A 157 12.21 -11.61 -11.70
CA GLY A 157 11.37 -12.62 -12.35
C GLY A 157 10.22 -12.03 -13.18
N PHE A 158 9.84 -10.76 -12.96
CA PHE A 158 8.79 -10.06 -13.72
C PHE A 158 9.31 -9.27 -14.93
N THR A 159 10.59 -9.39 -15.29
CA THR A 159 11.20 -8.56 -16.36
C THR A 159 10.39 -8.53 -17.65
N GLU A 160 9.87 -9.68 -18.11
CA GLU A 160 9.07 -9.72 -19.35
C GLU A 160 7.67 -9.11 -19.17
N THR A 161 7.04 -9.27 -18.01
CA THR A 161 5.78 -8.56 -17.68
C THR A 161 5.98 -7.05 -17.65
N ILE A 162 7.11 -6.60 -17.09
CA ILE A 162 7.47 -5.18 -17.03
C ILE A 162 7.76 -4.66 -18.43
N ARG A 163 8.38 -5.45 -19.31
CA ARG A 163 8.70 -5.05 -20.69
C ARG A 163 7.46 -4.65 -21.49
N GLU A 164 6.37 -5.37 -21.30
CA GLU A 164 5.10 -5.14 -21.99
C GLU A 164 4.21 -4.11 -21.27
N SER A 165 4.66 -3.57 -20.15
CA SER A 165 3.90 -2.62 -19.36
C SER A 165 3.88 -1.24 -19.99
N THR A 166 2.76 -0.56 -19.86
CA THR A 166 2.60 0.86 -20.21
C THR A 166 2.59 1.76 -18.97
N LEU A 167 2.19 1.19 -17.84
CA LEU A 167 1.93 1.92 -16.60
C LEU A 167 2.11 0.97 -15.43
N ILE A 168 2.89 1.40 -14.43
CA ILE A 168 3.04 0.69 -13.16
C ILE A 168 2.69 1.63 -12.02
N PHE A 169 1.91 1.10 -11.09
CA PHE A 169 1.66 1.71 -9.80
C PHE A 169 2.42 0.93 -8.73
N ALA A 170 3.21 1.64 -7.93
CA ALA A 170 3.80 1.06 -6.73
C ALA A 170 3.29 1.80 -5.50
N ASN A 171 3.05 1.05 -4.43
CA ASN A 171 2.84 1.61 -3.12
C ASN A 171 3.69 0.84 -2.10
N ALA A 172 4.24 1.58 -1.14
CA ALA A 172 4.97 1.03 -0.02
C ALA A 172 4.42 1.60 1.28
N VAL A 173 4.12 0.75 2.27
CA VAL A 173 3.70 1.17 3.61
C VAL A 173 4.53 0.44 4.66
N TYR A 174 5.12 1.21 5.56
CA TYR A 174 5.83 0.74 6.73
C TYR A 174 5.15 1.24 8.00
N PHE A 175 4.95 0.34 8.96
CA PHE A 175 4.40 0.66 10.27
C PHE A 175 5.24 0.04 11.38
N LYS A 176 5.59 0.85 12.37
CA LYS A 176 6.18 0.42 13.64
C LYS A 176 5.64 1.25 14.78
N GLY A 177 4.81 0.63 15.60
CA GLY A 177 4.28 1.22 16.82
C GLY A 177 4.90 0.60 18.07
N ALA A 178 5.26 1.42 19.04
CA ALA A 178 5.50 1.02 20.40
C ALA A 178 4.16 0.90 21.13
N TRP A 179 3.98 -0.19 21.86
CA TRP A 179 2.83 -0.33 22.75
C TRP A 179 2.81 0.81 23.78
N ARG A 180 1.62 1.34 24.05
CA ARG A 180 1.40 2.30 25.15
C ARG A 180 1.79 1.68 26.49
N GLU A 181 1.41 0.43 26.69
CA GLU A 181 1.80 -0.40 27.83
C GLU A 181 2.68 -1.53 27.32
N LYS A 182 3.98 -1.47 27.60
CA LYS A 182 4.95 -2.45 27.12
C LYS A 182 4.88 -3.72 27.97
N PHE A 183 5.05 -4.87 27.33
CA PHE A 183 5.23 -6.15 28.01
C PHE A 183 6.58 -6.18 28.74
N ASP A 184 6.61 -6.81 29.93
CA ASP A 184 7.90 -7.12 30.57
C ASP A 184 8.59 -8.25 29.82
N THR A 185 9.69 -7.92 29.16
CA THR A 185 10.54 -8.87 28.44
C THR A 185 11.00 -10.05 29.29
N LYS A 186 11.14 -9.89 30.62
CA LYS A 186 11.53 -10.96 31.55
C LYS A 186 10.46 -12.03 31.73
N LEU A 187 9.19 -11.69 31.46
CA LEU A 187 8.08 -12.61 31.56
C LEU A 187 7.82 -13.38 30.25
N THR A 188 8.48 -12.98 29.15
CA THR A 188 8.36 -13.67 27.86
C THR A 188 8.96 -15.07 27.95
N LYS A 189 8.17 -16.08 27.57
CA LYS A 189 8.57 -17.50 27.64
C LYS A 189 8.11 -18.25 26.40
N ASP A 190 8.91 -19.22 25.98
CA ASP A 190 8.56 -20.10 24.88
C ASP A 190 7.36 -20.99 25.25
N ARG A 191 6.33 -20.97 24.42
CA ARG A 191 5.16 -21.84 24.53
C ARG A 191 4.77 -22.41 23.18
N ASP A 192 3.93 -23.43 23.20
CA ASP A 192 3.44 -24.08 21.98
C ASP A 192 2.44 -23.17 21.26
N PHE A 193 2.72 -22.87 20.00
CA PHE A 193 1.77 -22.32 19.05
C PHE A 193 1.30 -23.44 18.13
N HIS A 194 -0.02 -23.63 18.05
CA HIS A 194 -0.63 -24.70 17.25
C HIS A 194 -0.89 -24.24 15.83
N LEU A 195 -0.28 -24.91 14.85
CA LEU A 195 -0.43 -24.64 13.43
C LEU A 195 -1.71 -25.29 12.88
N LEU A 196 -2.20 -24.77 11.75
CA LEU A 196 -3.40 -25.28 11.08
C LEU A 196 -3.28 -26.74 10.62
N ASN A 197 -2.06 -27.23 10.40
CA ASN A 197 -1.78 -28.62 10.04
C ASN A 197 -1.79 -29.59 11.25
N GLY A 198 -2.13 -29.10 12.44
CA GLY A 198 -2.19 -29.88 13.68
C GLY A 198 -0.84 -30.07 14.40
N THR A 199 0.26 -29.60 13.82
CA THR A 199 1.57 -29.60 14.49
C THR A 199 1.75 -28.38 15.40
N SER A 200 2.78 -28.39 16.25
CA SER A 200 3.12 -27.28 17.14
C SER A 200 4.54 -26.80 16.95
N VAL A 201 4.75 -25.51 17.12
CA VAL A 201 6.08 -24.87 17.14
C VAL A 201 6.24 -24.08 18.44
N LYS A 202 7.46 -24.01 18.99
CA LYS A 202 7.76 -23.15 20.14
C LYS A 202 7.98 -21.72 19.65
N VAL A 203 7.28 -20.77 20.26
CA VAL A 203 7.45 -19.33 19.98
C VAL A 203 7.46 -18.54 21.28
N PRO A 204 8.12 -17.36 21.33
CA PRO A 204 8.15 -16.52 22.52
C PRO A 204 6.78 -15.86 22.74
N PHE A 205 6.03 -16.32 23.74
CA PHE A 205 4.77 -15.68 24.14
C PHE A 205 5.05 -14.55 25.12
N MET A 206 4.65 -13.33 24.76
CA MET A 206 4.66 -12.17 25.64
C MET A 206 3.52 -12.28 26.67
N THR A 207 3.74 -11.79 27.89
CA THR A 207 2.72 -11.73 28.94
C THR A 207 2.95 -10.52 29.83
N ASN A 208 1.90 -10.06 30.52
CA ASN A 208 1.96 -9.00 31.51
C ASN A 208 1.11 -9.41 32.72
N THR A 209 1.39 -8.83 33.88
CA THR A 209 0.60 -9.02 35.10
C THR A 209 -0.59 -8.07 35.16
#